data_AF-A0A4S2H6U6-F1
#
_entry.id   AF-A0A4S2H6U6-F1
#
_cell.length_a   1.000
_cell.length_b   1.000
_cell.length_c   1.000
_cell.angle_alpha   90.00
_cell.angle_beta   90.00
_cell.angle_gamma   90.00
#
_symmetry.space_group_name_H-M   'P 1'
#
loop_
_entity.id
_entity.type
_entity.pdbx_description
1 polymer ?
#
loop_
_entity_poly.entity_id
_entity_poly.type
_entity_poly.pdbx_seq_one_letter_code
_entity_poly.pdbx_strand_id
1 'polypeptide(L)'
;MRHQKFGWGAYKSQNKIPKTEKEFVLRLLDMIQEDAIRFRLSNLLIWYICKAGSQKRMYYILNITAIFANLLILIVNTVHNDIPCPVSLITTVLAAVASGALSINGLGHYKDNWMRYRTSAEVLKERISQYVIKREECKKRNQESGNDCIQFCKIKNYGEYGCPLTEELMNQVNEYVTKEISEWKQCNEKEADAMKKNANKVQK
;
A
#
# COMPACT_ATOMS: atom_id res chain seq x y z
N MET A 1 3.23 12.93 -28.91
CA MET A 1 2.10 12.75 -27.97
C MET A 1 1.31 11.52 -28.40
N ARG A 2 1.42 10.40 -27.67
CA ARG A 2 0.54 9.23 -27.85
C ARG A 2 -0.03 8.85 -26.49
N HIS A 3 -1.27 9.25 -26.24
CA HIS A 3 -2.09 8.74 -25.16
C HIS A 3 -2.42 7.27 -25.46
N GLN A 4 -1.65 6.34 -24.89
CA GLN A 4 -2.06 4.94 -24.84
C GLN A 4 -3.09 4.74 -23.74
N LYS A 5 -4.16 4.04 -24.11
CA LYS A 5 -5.41 3.90 -23.36
C LYS A 5 -5.18 3.15 -22.04
N PHE A 6 -5.71 3.76 -21.00
CA PHE A 6 -5.63 3.41 -19.59
C PHE A 6 -6.29 2.05 -19.27
N GLY A 7 -5.60 1.23 -18.47
CA GLY A 7 -6.25 0.18 -17.69
C GLY A 7 -7.18 0.81 -16.64
N TRP A 8 -8.48 0.49 -16.70
CA TRP A 8 -9.58 1.22 -16.05
C TRP A 8 -9.56 1.27 -14.51
N GLY A 9 -8.69 0.52 -13.83
CA GLY A 9 -8.60 0.49 -12.35
C GLY A 9 -7.72 1.58 -11.72
N ALA A 10 -6.61 1.96 -12.36
CA ALA A 10 -5.61 2.84 -11.74
C ALA A 10 -5.99 4.33 -11.76
N TYR A 11 -6.67 4.78 -12.82
CA TYR A 11 -7.01 6.18 -13.05
C TYR A 11 -7.98 6.76 -12.00
N LYS A 12 -9.00 6.00 -11.58
CA LYS A 12 -9.98 6.47 -10.58
C LYS A 12 -9.39 6.69 -9.18
N SER A 13 -8.20 6.15 -8.88
CA SER A 13 -7.56 6.27 -7.56
C SER A 13 -6.72 7.54 -7.39
N GLN A 14 -6.27 8.17 -8.48
CA GLN A 14 -5.30 9.27 -8.45
C GLN A 14 -5.82 10.55 -7.76
N ASN A 15 -7.15 10.74 -7.68
CA ASN A 15 -7.76 11.90 -7.02
C ASN A 15 -7.67 11.85 -5.48
N LYS A 16 -7.17 10.73 -4.90
CA LYS A 16 -7.04 10.54 -3.45
C LYS A 16 -5.62 10.75 -2.93
N ILE A 17 -4.65 11.02 -3.79
CA ILE A 17 -3.23 11.19 -3.44
C ILE A 17 -2.95 12.66 -3.06
N PRO A 18 -2.18 12.93 -1.99
CA PRO A 18 -1.71 14.28 -1.68
C PRO A 18 -0.95 14.88 -2.86
N LYS A 19 -1.21 16.16 -3.18
CA LYS A 19 -0.60 16.85 -4.33
C LYS A 19 0.93 16.75 -4.34
N THR A 20 1.56 16.95 -3.18
CA THR A 20 3.02 16.88 -2.99
C THR A 20 3.60 15.49 -3.32
N GLU A 21 2.92 14.44 -2.89
CA GLU A 21 3.36 13.07 -3.12
C GLU A 21 3.22 12.68 -4.59
N LYS A 22 2.13 13.12 -5.24
CA LYS A 22 1.95 12.95 -6.69
C LYS A 22 3.07 13.64 -7.48
N GLU A 23 3.41 14.87 -7.12
CA GLU A 23 4.49 15.62 -7.78
C GLU A 23 5.85 14.95 -7.62
N PHE A 24 6.17 14.47 -6.42
CA PHE A 24 7.42 13.73 -6.16
C PHE A 24 7.51 12.47 -7.01
N VAL A 25 6.45 11.65 -7.02
CA VAL A 25 6.40 10.41 -7.79
C VAL A 25 6.55 10.68 -9.29
N LEU A 26 5.89 11.71 -9.81
CA LEU A 26 6.00 12.09 -11.22
C LEU A 26 7.43 12.51 -11.59
N ARG A 27 8.11 13.30 -10.75
CA ARG A 27 9.51 13.68 -10.97
C ARG A 27 10.45 12.47 -10.93
N LEU A 28 10.24 11.57 -9.97
CA LEU A 28 11.05 10.35 -9.82
C LEU A 28 10.98 9.47 -11.07
N LEU A 29 9.77 9.30 -11.59
CA LEU A 29 9.48 8.49 -12.77
C LEU A 29 9.99 9.14 -14.07
N ASP A 30 10.07 10.47 -14.13
CA ASP A 30 10.56 11.18 -15.33
C ASP A 30 12.07 10.97 -15.58
N MET A 31 12.82 10.59 -14.55
CA MET A 31 14.24 10.23 -14.66
C MET A 31 14.47 8.86 -15.33
N ILE A 32 13.41 8.05 -15.46
CA ILE A 32 13.43 6.77 -16.16
C ILE A 32 13.11 7.00 -17.64
N GLN A 33 14.07 6.68 -18.52
CA GLN A 33 13.89 6.83 -19.97
C GLN A 33 13.01 5.75 -20.60
N GLU A 34 12.97 4.56 -20.02
CA GLU A 34 12.20 3.44 -20.56
C GLU A 34 10.71 3.59 -20.24
N ASP A 35 9.91 3.96 -21.24
CA ASP A 35 8.47 4.20 -21.09
C ASP A 35 7.70 2.99 -20.53
N ALA A 36 8.07 1.77 -20.94
CA ALA A 36 7.41 0.54 -20.50
C ALA A 36 7.60 0.28 -18.99
N ILE A 37 8.83 0.50 -18.49
CA ILE A 37 9.19 0.33 -17.08
C ILE A 37 8.62 1.46 -16.24
N ARG A 38 8.73 2.70 -16.73
CA ARG A 38 8.13 3.88 -16.13
C ARG A 38 6.63 3.68 -15.91
N PHE A 39 5.92 3.17 -16.92
CA PHE A 39 4.49 2.90 -16.82
C PHE A 39 4.17 1.89 -15.71
N ARG A 40 4.87 0.74 -15.69
CA ARG A 40 4.65 -0.30 -14.67
C ARG A 40 4.92 0.21 -13.26
N LEU A 41 6.07 0.87 -13.04
CA LEU A 41 6.44 1.44 -11.75
C LEU A 41 5.45 2.50 -11.30
N SER A 42 5.01 3.36 -12.22
CA SER A 42 4.02 4.40 -11.91
C SER A 42 2.70 3.81 -11.42
N ASN A 43 2.20 2.77 -12.10
CA ASN A 43 0.96 2.11 -11.72
C ASN A 43 1.08 1.41 -10.37
N LEU A 44 2.21 0.73 -10.13
CA LEU A 44 2.47 0.02 -8.89
C LEU A 44 2.56 1.00 -7.71
N LEU A 45 3.35 2.06 -7.86
CA LEU A 45 3.56 3.07 -6.82
C LEU A 45 2.27 3.82 -6.48
N ILE A 46 1.52 4.24 -7.51
CA ILE A 46 0.20 4.86 -7.34
C ILE A 46 -0.76 3.92 -6.61
N TRP A 47 -0.77 2.63 -6.99
CA TRP A 47 -1.62 1.64 -6.35
C TRP A 47 -1.31 1.49 -4.87
N TYR A 48 -0.03 1.35 -4.50
CA TYR A 48 0.41 1.24 -3.10
C TYR A 48 0.03 2.47 -2.28
N ILE A 49 0.28 3.68 -2.79
CA ILE A 49 -0.05 4.94 -2.10
C ILE A 49 -1.57 5.06 -1.89
N CYS A 50 -2.36 4.78 -2.92
CA CYS A 50 -3.81 4.81 -2.83
C CYS A 50 -4.35 3.77 -1.84
N LYS A 51 -3.79 2.57 -1.86
CA LYS A 51 -4.19 1.47 -0.97
C LYS A 51 -3.84 1.81 0.48
N ALA A 52 -2.64 2.32 0.74
CA ALA A 52 -2.22 2.81 2.05
C ALA A 52 -3.18 3.89 2.58
N GLY A 53 -3.53 4.87 1.74
CA GLY A 53 -4.47 5.94 2.10
C GLY A 53 -5.90 5.45 2.38
N SER A 54 -6.34 4.39 1.72
CA SER A 54 -7.65 3.77 1.98
C SER A 54 -7.66 3.03 3.32
N GLN A 55 -6.62 2.23 3.61
CA GLN A 55 -6.52 1.49 4.87
C GLN A 55 -6.37 2.43 6.06
N LYS A 56 -5.60 3.52 5.90
CA LYS A 56 -5.50 4.58 6.90
C LYS A 56 -6.89 5.12 7.26
N ARG A 57 -7.70 5.48 6.26
CA ARG A 57 -9.06 6.02 6.49
C ARG A 57 -9.95 5.02 7.22
N MET A 58 -9.97 3.76 6.78
CA MET A 58 -10.79 2.73 7.42
C MET A 58 -10.39 2.52 8.89
N TYR A 59 -9.08 2.45 9.15
CA TYR A 59 -8.54 2.36 10.51
C TYR A 59 -8.98 3.53 11.39
N TYR A 60 -8.88 4.77 10.91
CA TYR A 60 -9.30 5.92 11.70
C TYR A 60 -10.81 5.97 11.91
N ILE A 61 -11.63 5.69 10.88
CA ILE A 61 -13.09 5.68 11.01
C ILE A 61 -13.52 4.69 12.08
N LEU A 62 -13.07 3.43 12.00
CA LEU A 62 -13.43 2.38 12.97
C LEU A 62 -12.99 2.70 14.39
N ASN A 63 -11.76 3.21 14.58
CA ASN A 63 -11.29 3.59 15.90
C ASN A 63 -12.05 4.79 16.47
N ILE A 64 -12.29 5.82 15.66
CA ILE A 64 -13.02 7.01 16.10
C ILE A 64 -14.44 6.63 16.49
N THR A 65 -15.13 5.80 15.69
CA THR A 65 -16.47 5.31 16.04
C THR A 65 -16.47 4.51 17.35
N ALA A 66 -15.46 3.67 17.58
CA ALA A 66 -15.36 2.91 18.83
C ALA A 66 -15.13 3.82 20.04
N ILE A 67 -14.25 4.82 19.91
CA ILE A 67 -13.97 5.80 20.99
C ILE A 67 -15.23 6.61 21.32
N PHE A 68 -15.92 7.15 20.31
CA PHE A 68 -17.15 7.91 20.53
C PHE A 68 -18.26 7.07 21.13
N ALA A 69 -18.44 5.83 20.66
CA ALA A 69 -19.44 4.92 21.24
C ALA A 69 -19.16 4.65 22.72
N ASN A 70 -17.90 4.40 23.10
CA ASN A 70 -17.51 4.19 24.50
C ASN A 70 -17.71 5.45 25.37
N LEU A 71 -17.41 6.63 24.85
CA LEU A 71 -17.67 7.90 25.56
C LEU A 71 -19.17 8.14 25.77
N LEU A 72 -20.00 7.83 24.77
CA LEU A 72 -21.46 7.96 24.88
C LEU A 72 -22.04 7.01 25.93
N ILE A 73 -21.53 5.78 26.04
CA ILE A 73 -21.95 4.84 27.10
C ILE A 73 -21.71 5.45 28.48
N LEU A 74 -20.54 6.06 28.70
CA LEU A 74 -20.21 6.70 29.98
C LEU A 74 -21.18 7.84 30.31
N ILE A 75 -21.44 8.73 29.35
CA ILE A 75 -22.36 9.87 29.52
C ILE A 75 -23.77 9.37 29.84
N VAL A 76 -24.28 8.41 29.06
CA VAL A 76 -25.62 7.84 29.24
C VAL A 76 -25.74 7.17 30.62
N ASN A 77 -24.70 6.47 31.08
CA ASN A 77 -24.69 5.86 32.42
C ASN A 77 -24.70 6.90 33.53
N THR A 78 -24.03 8.05 33.37
CA THR A 78 -23.98 9.10 34.41
C THR A 78 -25.28 9.93 34.53
N VAL A 79 -26.04 10.10 33.45
CA VAL A 79 -27.26 10.94 33.41
C VAL A 79 -28.52 10.16 33.82
N HIS A 80 -28.40 8.84 34.04
CA HIS A 80 -29.54 7.94 34.28
C HIS A 80 -30.41 8.31 35.50
N ASN A 81 -29.89 9.06 36.47
CA ASN A 81 -30.65 9.44 37.67
C ASN A 81 -31.89 10.30 37.38
N ASP A 82 -31.99 10.95 36.22
CA ASP A 82 -33.05 11.94 35.93
C ASP A 82 -34.02 11.56 34.78
N ILE A 83 -33.86 10.40 34.11
CA ILE A 83 -34.63 10.09 32.88
C ILE A 83 -35.23 8.66 32.90
N PRO A 84 -36.56 8.47 32.71
CA PRO A 84 -37.22 7.16 32.69
C PRO A 84 -37.07 6.38 31.37
N CYS A 85 -36.03 6.65 30.57
CA CYS A 85 -35.76 5.92 29.33
C CYS A 85 -35.11 4.55 29.59
N PRO A 86 -35.27 3.57 28.68
CA PRO A 86 -34.60 2.27 28.79
C PRO A 86 -33.11 2.40 28.45
N VAL A 87 -32.34 3.00 29.37
CA VAL A 87 -30.91 3.25 29.27
C VAL A 87 -30.11 1.97 28.94
N SER A 88 -30.55 0.82 29.47
CA SER A 88 -29.97 -0.49 29.19
C SER A 88 -29.96 -0.86 27.70
N LEU A 89 -31.01 -0.52 26.95
CA LEU A 89 -31.05 -0.80 25.50
C LEU A 89 -30.05 0.07 24.75
N ILE A 90 -29.95 1.36 25.11
CA ILE A 90 -29.05 2.32 24.45
C ILE A 90 -27.59 1.93 24.68
N THR A 91 -27.23 1.59 25.92
CA THR A 91 -25.86 1.19 26.28
C THR A 91 -25.49 -0.14 25.63
N THR A 92 -26.42 -1.08 25.53
CA THR A 92 -26.21 -2.36 24.82
C THR A 92 -25.95 -2.14 23.33
N VAL A 93 -26.73 -1.28 22.67
CA VAL A 93 -26.52 -0.95 21.25
C VAL A 93 -25.17 -0.26 21.04
N LEU A 94 -24.81 0.73 21.87
CA LEU A 94 -23.53 1.41 21.79
C LEU A 94 -22.35 0.45 22.03
N ALA A 95 -22.47 -0.46 22.99
CA ALA A 95 -21.44 -1.45 23.29
C ALA A 95 -21.26 -2.44 22.14
N ALA A 96 -22.35 -2.85 21.49
CA ALA A 96 -22.29 -3.69 20.29
C ALA A 96 -21.60 -2.97 19.13
N VAL A 97 -21.90 -1.69 18.91
CA VAL A 97 -21.24 -0.87 17.87
C VAL A 97 -19.74 -0.71 18.16
N ALA A 98 -19.36 -0.39 19.39
CA ALA A 98 -17.96 -0.24 19.78
C ALA A 98 -17.18 -1.56 19.60
N SER A 99 -17.73 -2.66 20.12
CA SER A 99 -17.13 -3.99 20.05
C SER A 99 -17.05 -4.49 18.61
N GLY A 100 -18.10 -4.25 17.81
CA GLY A 100 -18.14 -4.58 16.39
C GLY A 100 -17.08 -3.80 15.60
N ALA A 101 -16.96 -2.49 15.81
CA ALA A 101 -15.95 -1.67 15.15
C ALA A 101 -14.51 -2.11 15.48
N LEU A 102 -14.23 -2.44 16.75
CA LEU A 102 -12.93 -2.97 17.18
C LEU A 102 -12.67 -4.37 16.61
N SER A 103 -13.67 -5.23 16.57
CA SER A 103 -13.56 -6.58 16.00
C SER A 103 -13.26 -6.52 14.50
N ILE A 104 -13.99 -5.68 13.75
CA ILE A 104 -13.73 -5.44 12.33
C ILE A 104 -12.33 -4.88 12.14
N ASN A 105 -11.88 -3.97 13.01
CA ASN A 105 -10.55 -3.40 12.93
C ASN A 105 -9.44 -4.44 13.19
N GLY A 106 -9.66 -5.32 14.17
CA GLY A 106 -8.78 -6.43 14.50
C GLY A 106 -8.68 -7.45 13.37
N LEU A 107 -9.81 -7.89 12.82
CA LEU A 107 -9.86 -8.83 11.70
C LEU A 107 -9.25 -8.26 10.42
N GLY A 108 -9.49 -6.98 10.12
CA GLY A 108 -9.00 -6.36 8.90
C GLY A 108 -7.52 -5.98 8.93
N HIS A 109 -6.87 -6.05 10.10
CA HIS A 109 -5.49 -5.61 10.32
C HIS A 109 -5.19 -4.26 9.63
N TYR A 110 -6.14 -3.31 9.66
CA TYR A 110 -6.07 -2.12 8.81
C TYR A 110 -4.85 -1.24 9.12
N LYS A 111 -4.39 -1.25 10.37
CA LYS A 111 -3.16 -0.59 10.80
C LYS A 111 -1.93 -1.22 10.17
N ASP A 112 -1.79 -2.53 10.28
CA ASP A 112 -0.63 -3.27 9.78
C ASP A 112 -0.59 -3.21 8.25
N ASN A 113 -1.75 -3.38 7.62
CA ASN A 113 -1.90 -3.23 6.17
C ASN A 113 -1.54 -1.81 5.69
N TRP A 114 -1.98 -0.76 6.41
CA TRP A 114 -1.57 0.61 6.11
C TRP A 114 -0.05 0.78 6.20
N MET A 115 0.57 0.30 7.28
CA MET A 115 2.02 0.39 7.48
C MET A 115 2.81 -0.41 6.44
N ARG A 116 2.34 -1.61 6.09
CA ARG A 116 2.92 -2.45 5.04
C ARG A 116 2.92 -1.70 3.72
N TYR A 117 1.76 -1.30 3.21
CA TYR A 117 1.66 -0.59 1.92
C TYR A 117 2.48 0.70 1.87
N ARG A 118 2.58 1.43 3.00
CA ARG A 118 3.46 2.59 3.09
C ARG A 118 4.93 2.21 2.96
N THR A 119 5.35 1.16 3.68
CA THR A 119 6.72 0.65 3.62
C THR A 119 7.05 0.17 2.21
N SER A 120 6.15 -0.56 1.56
CA SER A 120 6.31 -1.00 0.16
C SER A 120 6.48 0.17 -0.80
N ALA A 121 5.69 1.24 -0.63
CA ALA A 121 5.83 2.45 -1.42
C ALA A 121 7.18 3.15 -1.20
N GLU A 122 7.67 3.23 0.04
CA GLU A 122 8.97 3.84 0.35
C GLU A 122 10.14 3.00 -0.18
N VAL A 123 10.11 1.67 -0.02
CA VAL A 123 11.12 0.76 -0.60
C VAL A 123 11.15 0.90 -2.12
N LEU A 124 9.99 1.02 -2.76
CA LEU A 124 9.92 1.20 -4.21
C LEU A 124 10.52 2.54 -4.65
N LYS A 125 10.22 3.64 -3.93
CA LYS A 125 10.84 4.96 -4.18
C LYS A 125 12.35 4.88 -4.02
N GLU A 126 12.83 4.24 -2.96
CA GLU A 126 14.26 4.07 -2.68
C GLU A 126 14.97 3.31 -3.80
N ARG A 127 14.42 2.17 -4.25
CA ARG A 127 15.01 1.39 -5.36
C ARG A 127 15.07 2.18 -6.66
N ILE A 128 14.03 2.96 -6.97
CA ILE A 128 14.02 3.83 -8.14
C ILE A 128 15.10 4.93 -7.99
N SER A 129 15.21 5.56 -6.82
CA SER A 129 16.26 6.55 -6.55
C SER A 129 17.66 5.97 -6.72
N GLN A 130 17.93 4.78 -6.17
CA GLN A 130 19.22 4.10 -6.33
C GLN A 130 19.53 3.78 -7.80
N TYR A 131 18.52 3.35 -8.56
CA TYR A 131 18.66 3.13 -10.01
C TYR A 131 19.06 4.42 -10.74
N VAL A 132 18.40 5.53 -10.43
CA VAL A 132 18.71 6.83 -11.04
C VAL A 132 20.14 7.27 -10.72
N ILE A 133 20.56 7.16 -9.46
CA ILE A 133 21.92 7.52 -9.02
C ILE A 133 22.97 6.68 -9.75
N LYS A 134 22.84 5.35 -9.73
CA LYS A 134 23.77 4.44 -10.42
C LYS A 134 23.89 4.77 -11.91
N ARG A 135 22.76 5.13 -12.53
CA ARG A 135 22.73 5.53 -13.93
C ARG A 135 23.47 6.84 -14.18
N GLU A 136 23.28 7.84 -13.32
CA GLU A 136 23.99 9.12 -13.42
C GLU A 136 25.50 8.96 -13.25
N GLU A 137 25.92 8.12 -12.30
CA GLU A 137 27.33 7.79 -12.09
C GLU A 137 27.94 7.12 -13.33
N CYS A 138 27.23 6.16 -13.94
CA CYS A 138 27.67 5.54 -15.20
C CYS A 138 27.79 6.55 -16.35
N LYS A 139 26.88 7.54 -16.43
CA LYS A 139 26.96 8.60 -17.45
C LYS A 139 28.19 9.49 -17.26
N LYS A 140 28.48 9.90 -16.02
CA LYS A 140 29.65 10.74 -15.69
C LYS A 140 30.95 10.00 -16.02
N ARG A 141 31.06 8.73 -15.60
CA ARG A 141 32.24 7.89 -15.87
C ARG A 141 32.49 7.68 -17.37
N ASN A 142 31.44 7.56 -18.18
CA ASN A 142 31.55 7.46 -19.64
C ASN A 142 32.08 8.75 -20.30
N GLN A 143 31.74 9.92 -19.76
CA GLN A 143 32.27 11.19 -20.28
C GLN A 143 33.76 11.39 -19.95
N GLU A 144 34.25 10.80 -18.87
CA GLU A 144 35.64 10.94 -18.41
C GLU A 144 36.59 9.87 -19.00
N SER A 145 36.11 8.66 -19.30
CA SER A 145 36.97 7.50 -19.65
C SER A 145 36.91 7.06 -21.12
N GLY A 146 36.02 7.61 -21.95
CA GLY A 146 36.06 7.42 -23.39
C GLY A 146 35.75 6.02 -23.94
N ASN A 147 35.53 4.96 -23.14
CA ASN A 147 34.92 3.71 -23.65
C ASN A 147 34.46 2.63 -22.63
N ASP A 148 34.62 2.78 -21.32
CA ASP A 148 34.60 1.58 -20.45
C ASP A 148 33.23 1.13 -19.89
N CYS A 149 32.21 1.99 -19.72
CA CYS A 149 30.91 1.49 -19.21
C CYS A 149 30.00 0.92 -20.30
N ILE A 150 30.43 0.90 -21.58
CA ILE A 150 29.66 0.26 -22.66
C ILE A 150 29.51 -1.24 -22.37
N GLN A 151 30.44 -1.88 -21.67
CA GLN A 151 30.33 -3.31 -21.33
C GLN A 151 29.15 -3.63 -20.40
N PHE A 152 28.71 -2.69 -19.54
CA PHE A 152 27.52 -2.94 -18.73
C PHE A 152 26.22 -2.85 -19.53
N CYS A 153 26.20 -2.27 -20.73
CA CYS A 153 25.01 -2.22 -21.60
C CYS A 153 25.09 -3.14 -22.83
N LYS A 154 26.20 -3.87 -23.05
CA LYS A 154 26.46 -4.61 -24.31
C LYS A 154 26.25 -6.13 -24.25
N ILE A 155 25.38 -6.66 -23.38
CA ILE A 155 24.98 -8.07 -23.46
C ILE A 155 23.46 -8.21 -23.50
N LYS A 156 22.88 -7.96 -24.68
CA LYS A 156 22.16 -8.97 -25.47
C LYS A 156 21.84 -8.38 -26.85
N ASN A 157 22.38 -9.01 -27.89
CA ASN A 157 21.94 -8.80 -29.27
C ASN A 157 20.44 -9.13 -29.39
N TYR A 158 19.78 -8.43 -30.33
CA TYR A 158 18.36 -8.46 -30.75
C TYR A 158 17.48 -7.32 -30.21
N GLY A 159 17.38 -6.24 -31.02
CA GLY A 159 16.13 -5.50 -31.28
C GLY A 159 15.38 -4.77 -30.16
N GLU A 160 15.71 -4.98 -28.89
CA GLU A 160 15.07 -4.33 -27.74
C GLU A 160 16.12 -3.54 -26.96
N TYR A 161 15.93 -2.22 -26.90
CA TYR A 161 16.71 -1.35 -26.02
C TYR A 161 16.32 -1.65 -24.56
N GLY A 162 16.98 -2.63 -23.95
CA GLY A 162 16.86 -2.94 -22.53
C GLY A 162 18.20 -2.70 -21.84
N CYS A 163 18.30 -1.68 -20.98
CA CYS A 163 19.46 -1.54 -20.10
C CYS A 163 19.40 -2.66 -19.04
N PRO A 164 20.46 -3.47 -18.80
CA PRO A 164 20.41 -4.55 -17.82
C PRO A 164 20.17 -4.03 -16.39
N LEU A 165 20.48 -2.77 -16.11
CA LEU A 165 20.11 -2.09 -14.87
C LEU A 165 18.58 -1.98 -14.69
N THR A 166 17.84 -1.91 -15.79
CA THR A 166 16.36 -1.90 -15.76
C THR A 166 15.77 -3.29 -15.58
N GLU A 167 16.38 -4.32 -16.15
CA GLU A 167 16.00 -5.71 -15.92
C GLU A 167 16.27 -6.11 -14.47
N GLU A 168 17.40 -5.68 -13.90
CA GLU A 168 17.71 -5.87 -12.49
C GLU A 168 16.73 -5.13 -11.56
N LEU A 169 16.38 -3.87 -11.87
CA LEU A 169 15.34 -3.14 -11.12
C LEU A 169 13.99 -3.87 -11.18
N MET A 170 13.58 -4.32 -12.37
CA MET A 170 12.32 -5.03 -12.54
C MET A 170 12.33 -6.40 -11.84
N ASN A 171 13.45 -7.11 -11.82
CA ASN A 171 13.61 -8.37 -11.09
C ASN A 171 13.54 -8.13 -9.58
N GLN A 172 14.24 -7.12 -9.06
CA GLN A 172 14.17 -6.75 -7.64
C GLN A 172 12.76 -6.33 -7.23
N VAL A 173 12.06 -5.59 -8.08
CA VAL A 173 10.66 -5.19 -7.84
C VAL A 173 9.73 -6.39 -7.94
N ASN A 174 9.90 -7.27 -8.93
CA ASN A 174 9.09 -8.46 -9.10
C ASN A 174 9.29 -9.47 -7.97
N GLU A 175 10.52 -9.68 -7.52
CA GLU A 175 10.85 -10.53 -6.37
C GLU A 175 10.21 -9.97 -5.10
N TYR A 176 10.30 -8.66 -4.90
CA TYR A 176 9.67 -7.99 -3.77
C TYR A 176 8.14 -8.12 -3.82
N VAL A 177 7.52 -7.86 -4.97
CA VAL A 177 6.07 -7.99 -5.15
C VAL A 177 5.60 -9.44 -4.99
N THR A 178 6.31 -10.41 -5.54
CA THR A 178 5.96 -11.83 -5.39
C THR A 178 6.10 -12.31 -3.96
N LYS A 179 7.12 -11.83 -3.24
CA LYS A 179 7.28 -12.08 -1.80
C LYS A 179 6.14 -11.47 -0.98
N GLU A 180 5.74 -10.23 -1.26
CA GLU A 180 4.58 -9.64 -0.55
C GLU A 180 3.28 -10.39 -0.84
N ILE A 181 3.07 -10.84 -2.09
CA ILE A 181 1.88 -11.61 -2.46
C ILE A 181 1.87 -12.97 -1.74
N SER A 182 3.02 -13.64 -1.62
CA SER A 182 3.11 -14.93 -0.93
C SER A 182 2.90 -14.79 0.58
N GLU A 183 3.51 -13.78 1.20
CA GLU A 183 3.31 -13.47 2.63
C GLU A 183 1.85 -13.12 2.94
N TRP A 184 1.18 -12.35 2.06
CA TRP A 184 -0.23 -12.02 2.22
C TRP A 184 -1.13 -13.27 2.10
N LYS A 185 -0.88 -14.13 1.11
CA LYS A 185 -1.63 -15.40 0.97
C LYS A 185 -1.47 -16.30 2.19
N GLN A 186 -0.25 -16.45 2.68
CA GLN A 186 0.03 -17.29 3.84
C GLN A 186 -0.62 -16.75 5.12
N CYS A 187 -0.69 -15.42 5.28
CA CYS A 187 -1.38 -14.78 6.40
C CYS A 187 -2.90 -15.08 6.37
N ASN A 188 -3.53 -14.91 5.20
CA ASN A 188 -4.95 -15.17 5.03
C ASN A 188 -5.31 -16.66 5.21
N GLU A 189 -4.47 -17.58 4.73
CA GLU A 189 -4.70 -19.02 4.91
C GLU A 189 -4.65 -19.41 6.39
N LYS A 190 -3.67 -18.90 7.15
CA LYS A 190 -3.57 -19.13 8.60
C LYS A 190 -4.77 -18.60 9.36
N GLU A 191 -5.29 -17.44 8.96
CA GLU A 191 -6.49 -16.86 9.56
C GLU A 191 -7.75 -17.66 9.23
N ALA A 192 -7.91 -18.10 7.97
CA ALA A 192 -9.02 -18.96 7.56
C ALA A 192 -9.03 -20.29 8.34
N ASP A 193 -7.86 -20.88 8.58
CA ASP A 193 -7.73 -22.11 9.36
C ASP A 193 -7.97 -21.88 10.86
N ALA A 194 -7.56 -20.74 11.42
CA ALA A 194 -7.87 -20.36 12.79
C ALA A 194 -9.38 -20.16 12.99
N MET A 195 -10.07 -19.55 12.03
CA MET A 195 -11.52 -19.38 12.05
C MET A 195 -12.26 -20.72 12.01
N LYS A 196 -11.84 -21.66 11.14
CA LYS A 196 -12.41 -23.02 11.09
C LYS A 196 -12.24 -23.78 12.41
N LYS A 197 -11.06 -23.68 13.04
CA LYS A 197 -10.79 -24.32 14.33
C LYS A 197 -11.66 -23.76 15.45
N ASN A 198 -11.87 -22.44 15.48
CA ASN A 198 -12.74 -21.81 16.48
C ASN A 198 -14.22 -22.14 16.24
N ALA A 199 -14.69 -22.18 14.99
CA ALA A 199 -16.07 -22.58 14.67
C ALA A 199 -16.39 -24.01 15.15
N ASN A 200 -15.48 -24.96 14.93
CA ASN A 200 -15.64 -26.34 15.40
C ASN A 200 -15.60 -26.48 16.93
N LYS A 201 -15.01 -25.51 17.63
CA LYS A 201 -14.92 -25.50 19.10
C LYS A 201 -16.16 -24.94 19.77
N VAL A 202 -16.95 -24.14 19.07
CA VAL A 202 -18.23 -23.57 19.54
C VAL A 202 -19.41 -24.53 19.33
N GLN A 203 -19.28 -25.51 18.43
CA GLN A 203 -20.31 -26.53 18.16
C GLN A 203 -20.23 -27.78 19.07
N LYS A 204 -19.21 -27.88 19.93
CA LYS A 204 -19.07 -28.93 20.96
C LYS A 204 -19.35 -28.37 22.33
#